data_AF-A0A3D8MVP7-F1
#
_entry.id   AF-A0A3D8MVP7-F1
#
_cell.length_a   1.000
_cell.length_b   1.000
_cell.length_c   1.000
_cell.angle_alpha   90.00
_cell.angle_beta   90.00
_cell.angle_gamma   90.00
#
_symmetry.space_group_name_H-M   'P 1'
#
loop_
_entity.id
_entity.type
_entity.pdbx_description
1 polymer ?
#
loop_
_entity_poly.entity_id
_entity_poly.type
_entity_poly.pdbx_seq_one_letter_code
_entity_poly.pdbx_strand_id
1 'polypeptide(L)'
;MMTFKKTPPGAAIEVVMQTFNPLAPALAALVLALMTTGCGPMEPQPWTEVRSTFGPLQVGEQLVYYDASRAELIRVEPTREALAGELTTERVKTLSQVDVLDTPGDDESVYVLGGGATPQLRLHNLVEGGTRTIALNSPYDRAHSDPYGEFMVLRHSGNQSGDEARNLNEVAVVDLREGADESAEVLTLFSRANAVVFAPPFELEGQEYRIALGLSTSEITLMDLDAEQSADKLRAIPLTVSQADTPRTPVQVEVVVEEDPQMPGTVSIFVLTDVGSDITQIMVQPAARADSNRRLDIAINQLYAGARPVSFEVLDLEGVGRRLFAIDGAQPRFTMVDVLSGESDTYALPLGRAATDLVRFETPAESGAGSEARLMAYSASDALVAMIRPELITLSSETPTVGKSVEAIRLQAAPQHVWVDEAERLQRVLVAHNAGFSLIDLSVSRASYISGAGTLSGVVVHEGEAFGVYENAAGVVRLELESGRTSSASLDLAARSVALMPSRDLLVIDHGGAGGTLTVIPTDDLQTSQARSFFEVTRQRVLSR
;
A
#
# COMPACT_ATOMS: atom_id res chain seq x y z
N MET A 1 -22.28 -52.02 19.55
CA MET A 1 -23.30 -53.07 19.33
C MET A 1 -23.80 -53.55 20.68
N MET A 2 -24.87 -52.92 21.19
CA MET A 2 -25.75 -53.39 22.27
C MET A 2 -27.12 -52.77 21.96
N THR A 3 -28.07 -53.63 21.63
CA THR A 3 -29.51 -53.40 21.44
C THR A 3 -30.21 -53.50 22.80
N PHE A 4 -31.25 -52.72 23.13
CA PHE A 4 -32.71 -53.02 22.98
C PHE A 4 -33.47 -51.99 23.85
N LYS A 5 -34.61 -51.34 23.51
CA LYS A 5 -36.04 -51.76 23.30
C LYS A 5 -36.81 -50.52 22.77
N LYS A 6 -37.57 -50.46 21.65
CA LYS A 6 -38.96 -50.91 21.31
C LYS A 6 -40.09 -50.53 22.31
N THR A 7 -40.88 -49.45 22.09
CA THR A 7 -42.23 -49.27 21.42
C THR A 7 -43.48 -49.65 22.28
N PRO A 8 -44.77 -49.28 21.99
CA PRO A 8 -45.43 -48.22 21.16
C PRO A 8 -46.73 -47.59 21.84
N PRO A 9 -47.92 -47.33 21.21
CA PRO A 9 -48.56 -46.01 21.03
C PRO A 9 -50.01 -45.87 21.60
N GLY A 10 -50.67 -44.71 21.40
CA GLY A 10 -52.10 -44.52 21.69
C GLY A 10 -52.69 -43.30 20.97
N ALA A 11 -53.90 -43.44 20.42
CA ALA A 11 -54.56 -42.61 19.41
C ALA A 11 -55.77 -41.78 19.93
N ALA A 12 -56.37 -41.00 19.01
CA ALA A 12 -57.70 -40.29 18.96
C ALA A 12 -57.53 -38.76 18.88
N ILE A 13 -57.92 -38.00 17.82
CA ILE A 13 -59.14 -37.82 16.99
C ILE A 13 -60.36 -37.27 17.75
N GLU A 14 -60.69 -35.99 17.47
CA GLU A 14 -62.00 -35.28 17.30
C GLU A 14 -61.66 -33.76 17.26
N VAL A 15 -61.81 -32.93 16.23
CA VAL A 15 -62.81 -32.56 15.18
C VAL A 15 -64.04 -31.77 15.69
N VAL A 16 -64.16 -30.52 15.18
CA VAL A 16 -65.37 -29.73 14.80
C VAL A 16 -65.69 -28.41 15.57
N MET A 17 -65.38 -27.29 14.86
CA MET A 17 -66.16 -26.06 14.53
C MET A 17 -66.73 -25.02 15.53
N GLN A 18 -66.31 -23.77 15.22
CA GLN A 18 -67.11 -22.52 15.00
C GLN A 18 -67.64 -21.75 16.24
N THR A 19 -67.68 -20.40 16.34
CA THR A 19 -67.59 -19.26 15.39
C THR A 19 -67.45 -17.94 16.17
N PHE A 20 -67.16 -16.85 15.44
CA PHE A 20 -67.43 -15.41 15.69
C PHE A 20 -66.26 -14.47 16.07
N ASN A 21 -65.86 -13.65 15.08
CA ASN A 21 -65.18 -12.36 15.21
C ASN A 21 -66.22 -11.25 15.56
N PRO A 22 -65.79 -10.11 16.16
CA PRO A 22 -65.43 -8.95 15.34
C PRO A 22 -64.19 -8.16 15.81
N LEU A 23 -63.65 -7.40 14.84
CA LEU A 23 -62.48 -6.51 14.87
C LEU A 23 -62.62 -5.25 15.76
N ALA A 24 -61.45 -4.65 16.06
CA ALA A 24 -61.16 -3.24 16.40
C ALA A 24 -61.46 -2.78 17.84
N PRO A 25 -60.41 -2.60 18.69
CA PRO A 25 -59.69 -1.31 18.72
C PRO A 25 -58.18 -1.41 19.08
N ALA A 26 -57.47 -2.45 18.65
CA ALA A 26 -56.03 -2.60 18.97
C ALA A 26 -55.07 -1.94 17.95
N LEU A 27 -55.55 -1.54 16.76
CA LEU A 27 -54.69 -0.98 15.70
C LEU A 27 -54.45 0.54 15.82
N ALA A 28 -55.27 1.28 16.57
CA ALA A 28 -55.16 2.74 16.66
C ALA A 28 -54.09 3.22 17.67
N ALA A 29 -53.69 2.38 18.63
CA ALA A 29 -52.65 2.71 19.61
C ALA A 29 -51.22 2.45 19.09
N LEU A 30 -51.06 1.60 18.07
CA LEU A 30 -49.76 1.29 17.48
C LEU A 30 -49.31 2.34 16.43
N VAL A 31 -50.26 3.08 15.85
CA VAL A 31 -49.96 4.13 14.85
C VAL A 31 -49.61 5.48 15.49
N LEU A 32 -50.08 5.76 16.72
CA LEU A 32 -49.75 7.01 17.42
C LEU A 32 -48.42 6.98 18.19
N ALA A 33 -47.86 5.79 18.46
CA ALA A 33 -46.56 5.64 19.14
C ALA A 33 -45.35 5.68 18.19
N LEU A 34 -45.57 5.72 16.87
CA LEU A 34 -44.53 5.84 15.84
C LEU A 34 -44.25 7.29 15.40
N MET A 35 -44.93 8.29 15.99
CA MET A 35 -44.80 9.70 15.60
C MET A 35 -44.00 10.56 16.60
N THR A 36 -43.37 9.96 17.62
CA THR A 36 -42.51 10.69 18.58
C THR A 36 -41.26 9.90 18.90
N THR A 37 -40.40 9.69 17.89
CA THR A 37 -38.98 9.37 18.09
C THR A 37 -38.17 10.45 17.36
N GLY A 38 -37.15 10.94 18.06
CA GLY A 38 -36.56 12.26 17.84
C GLY A 38 -35.82 12.45 16.52
N CYS A 39 -35.48 13.72 16.26
CA CYS A 39 -34.44 14.13 15.33
C CYS A 39 -33.07 13.55 15.77
N GLY A 40 -32.85 12.26 15.55
CA GLY A 40 -31.52 11.70 15.35
C GLY A 40 -31.05 11.97 13.91
N PRO A 41 -29.75 11.83 13.59
CA PRO A 41 -29.27 11.99 12.23
C PRO A 41 -30.06 11.05 11.32
N MET A 42 -30.73 11.61 10.31
CA MET A 42 -31.26 10.81 9.21
C MET A 42 -30.05 10.21 8.50
N GLU A 43 -29.79 8.94 8.72
CA GLU A 43 -29.07 8.14 7.73
C GLU A 43 -29.84 8.26 6.41
N PRO A 44 -29.21 8.75 5.32
CA PRO A 44 -29.89 8.80 4.04
C PRO A 44 -30.28 7.38 3.64
N GLN A 45 -31.59 7.21 3.50
CA GLN A 45 -32.28 6.00 3.14
C GLN A 45 -31.72 5.39 1.81
N PRO A 46 -31.48 4.06 1.71
CA PRO A 46 -30.64 3.44 0.67
C PRO A 46 -31.34 3.22 -0.70
N TRP A 47 -32.12 4.18 -1.18
CA TRP A 47 -32.93 4.06 -2.43
C TRP A 47 -32.62 5.13 -3.49
N THR A 48 -31.40 5.60 -3.56
CA THR A 48 -30.89 6.19 -4.81
C THR A 48 -29.77 5.30 -5.30
N GLU A 49 -29.99 4.78 -6.51
CA GLU A 49 -29.09 4.04 -7.40
C GLU A 49 -27.60 4.13 -7.03
N VAL A 50 -26.90 3.00 -7.15
CA VAL A 50 -25.44 2.90 -7.17
C VAL A 50 -24.87 3.98 -8.09
N ARG A 51 -24.63 5.17 -7.56
CA ARG A 51 -23.98 6.26 -8.28
C ARG A 51 -22.50 5.96 -8.17
N SER A 52 -21.95 5.58 -9.32
CA SER A 52 -20.59 5.23 -9.66
C SER A 52 -19.62 6.38 -9.39
N THR A 53 -19.54 6.81 -8.13
CA THR A 53 -18.53 7.73 -7.64
C THR A 53 -17.34 6.93 -7.13
N PHE A 54 -16.15 7.28 -7.60
CA PHE A 54 -14.87 6.71 -7.14
C PHE A 54 -14.05 7.81 -6.44
N GLY A 55 -13.24 7.43 -5.46
CA GLY A 55 -12.44 8.34 -4.63
C GLY A 55 -12.87 8.40 -3.16
N PRO A 56 -12.31 9.34 -2.37
CA PRO A 56 -11.33 10.34 -2.81
C PRO A 56 -9.96 9.72 -3.11
N LEU A 57 -9.29 10.27 -4.12
CA LEU A 57 -7.85 10.15 -4.33
C LEU A 57 -7.20 11.45 -3.81
N GLN A 58 -6.20 11.36 -2.95
CA GLN A 58 -5.43 12.53 -2.51
C GLN A 58 -4.33 12.83 -3.54
N VAL A 59 -4.25 14.09 -3.98
CA VAL A 59 -3.22 14.59 -4.90
C VAL A 59 -2.69 15.89 -4.29
N GLY A 60 -1.49 15.84 -3.71
CA GLY A 60 -0.98 16.92 -2.86
C GLY A 60 -1.99 17.30 -1.77
N GLU A 61 -2.43 18.56 -1.78
CA GLU A 61 -3.41 19.09 -0.83
C GLU A 61 -4.87 19.11 -1.34
N GLN A 62 -5.16 18.35 -2.39
CA GLN A 62 -6.48 18.30 -3.00
C GLN A 62 -7.03 16.87 -2.97
N LEU A 63 -8.37 16.76 -3.01
CA LEU A 63 -9.06 15.48 -3.11
C LEU A 63 -9.78 15.39 -4.45
N VAL A 64 -9.58 14.29 -5.17
CA VAL A 64 -10.20 14.06 -6.48
C VAL A 64 -11.19 12.92 -6.40
N TYR A 65 -12.41 13.20 -6.85
CA TYR A 65 -13.47 12.21 -7.05
C TYR A 65 -13.76 12.05 -8.54
N TYR A 66 -14.18 10.87 -8.95
CA TYR A 66 -14.72 10.65 -10.30
C TYR A 66 -16.23 10.44 -10.22
N ASP A 67 -16.99 11.20 -11.01
CA ASP A 67 -18.44 11.05 -11.19
C ASP A 67 -18.72 10.42 -12.56
N ALA A 68 -18.91 9.11 -12.60
CA ALA A 68 -19.12 8.41 -13.85
C ALA A 68 -20.44 8.76 -14.55
N SER A 69 -21.44 9.27 -13.82
CA SER A 69 -22.70 9.70 -14.43
C SER A 69 -22.53 10.93 -15.32
N ARG A 70 -21.51 11.75 -15.05
CA ARG A 70 -21.20 12.97 -15.79
C ARG A 70 -19.91 12.87 -16.61
N ALA A 71 -19.13 11.80 -16.44
CA ALA A 71 -17.79 11.68 -16.99
C ALA A 71 -16.91 12.86 -16.54
N GLU A 72 -16.94 13.20 -15.26
CA GLU A 72 -16.22 14.34 -14.68
C GLU A 72 -15.32 13.91 -13.53
N LEU A 73 -14.13 14.49 -13.46
CA LEU A 73 -13.35 14.57 -12.23
C LEU A 73 -13.83 15.78 -11.43
N ILE A 74 -13.96 15.61 -10.13
CA ILE A 74 -14.40 16.62 -9.19
C ILE A 74 -13.26 16.83 -8.21
N ARG A 75 -12.57 17.94 -8.38
CA ARG A 75 -11.49 18.39 -7.51
C ARG A 75 -12.12 19.13 -6.34
N VAL A 76 -11.83 18.67 -5.15
CA VAL A 76 -12.27 19.25 -3.89
C VAL A 76 -11.05 19.85 -3.23
N GLU A 77 -11.17 21.11 -2.83
CA GLU A 77 -10.08 21.87 -2.23
C GLU A 77 -10.45 22.22 -0.77
N PRO A 78 -9.99 21.43 0.22
CA PRO A 78 -10.27 21.69 1.62
C PRO A 78 -9.43 22.88 2.11
N THR A 79 -10.03 24.05 2.26
CA THR A 79 -9.37 25.25 2.81
C THR A 79 -9.87 25.54 4.22
N ARG A 80 -9.26 26.49 4.93
CA ARG A 80 -9.78 26.95 6.24
C ARG A 80 -11.18 27.55 6.13
N GLU A 81 -11.57 28.08 4.96
CA GLU A 81 -12.94 28.56 4.71
C GLU A 81 -13.98 27.41 4.73
N ALA A 82 -13.55 26.16 4.49
CA ALA A 82 -14.39 24.99 4.65
C ALA A 82 -14.90 24.83 6.09
N LEU A 83 -14.15 25.29 7.11
CA LEU A 83 -14.63 25.28 8.49
C LEU A 83 -15.84 26.21 8.70
N ALA A 84 -15.96 27.26 7.89
CA ALA A 84 -17.14 28.14 7.85
C ALA A 84 -18.29 27.57 7.00
N GLY A 85 -18.11 26.40 6.39
CA GLY A 85 -19.11 25.71 5.57
C GLY A 85 -18.99 25.94 4.07
N GLU A 86 -17.91 26.59 3.60
CA GLU A 86 -17.65 26.86 2.18
C GLU A 86 -16.58 25.91 1.64
N LEU A 87 -17.00 24.89 0.89
CA LEU A 87 -16.09 23.95 0.23
C LEU A 87 -15.97 24.27 -1.26
N THR A 88 -14.75 24.55 -1.70
CA THR A 88 -14.46 24.81 -3.10
C THR A 88 -14.40 23.50 -3.88
N THR A 89 -15.12 23.44 -5.00
CA THR A 89 -15.09 22.30 -5.92
C THR A 89 -14.94 22.78 -7.35
N GLU A 90 -14.08 22.10 -8.12
CA GLU A 90 -13.91 22.31 -9.55
C GLU A 90 -14.24 21.01 -10.30
N ARG A 91 -14.77 21.15 -11.52
CA ARG A 91 -15.17 20.02 -12.37
C ARG A 91 -14.38 20.03 -13.67
N VAL A 92 -13.77 18.88 -13.98
CA VAL A 92 -13.00 18.68 -15.20
C VAL A 92 -13.60 17.52 -15.97
N LYS A 93 -13.89 17.73 -17.26
CA LYS A 93 -14.42 16.64 -18.12
C LYS A 93 -13.34 15.58 -18.34
N THR A 94 -13.74 14.32 -18.24
CA THR A 94 -12.85 13.17 -18.45
C THR A 94 -13.54 12.08 -19.30
N LEU A 95 -13.11 10.84 -19.18
CA LEU A 95 -13.65 9.67 -19.85
C LEU A 95 -15.00 9.25 -19.28
N SER A 96 -15.90 8.82 -20.16
CA SER A 96 -17.21 8.25 -19.76
C SER A 96 -17.09 6.83 -19.22
N GLN A 97 -16.06 6.10 -19.62
CA GLN A 97 -15.70 4.80 -19.07
C GLN A 97 -14.28 4.90 -18.53
N VAL A 98 -14.16 4.73 -17.22
CA VAL A 98 -12.89 4.77 -16.48
C VAL A 98 -12.67 3.40 -15.87
N ASP A 99 -11.55 2.80 -16.23
CA ASP A 99 -11.11 1.52 -15.71
C ASP A 99 -10.10 1.71 -14.57
N VAL A 100 -9.27 2.77 -14.64
CA VAL A 100 -8.31 3.16 -13.59
C VAL A 100 -8.30 4.68 -13.41
N LEU A 101 -8.26 5.12 -12.15
CA LEU A 101 -8.01 6.49 -11.72
C LEU A 101 -6.95 6.44 -10.61
N ASP A 102 -5.82 7.10 -10.81
CA ASP A 102 -4.73 7.16 -9.83
C ASP A 102 -3.81 8.38 -10.07
N THR A 103 -2.77 8.54 -9.25
CA THR A 103 -1.75 9.58 -9.42
C THR A 103 -0.48 9.02 -10.11
N PRO A 104 0.23 9.85 -10.91
CA PRO A 104 1.52 9.45 -11.47
C PRO A 104 2.68 9.64 -10.49
N GLY A 105 2.44 10.16 -9.27
CA GLY A 105 3.47 10.38 -8.23
C GLY A 105 4.01 11.80 -8.12
N ASP A 106 3.47 12.77 -8.87
CA ASP A 106 3.95 14.16 -8.95
C ASP A 106 3.21 15.15 -8.02
N ASP A 107 2.30 14.67 -7.16
CA ASP A 107 1.41 15.47 -6.28
C ASP A 107 0.56 16.56 -6.97
N GLU A 108 0.59 16.64 -8.29
CA GLU A 108 -0.05 17.70 -9.07
C GLU A 108 -1.02 17.15 -10.12
N SER A 109 -0.88 15.88 -10.50
CA SER A 109 -1.63 15.29 -11.60
C SER A 109 -2.42 14.06 -11.18
N VAL A 110 -3.47 13.79 -11.96
CA VAL A 110 -4.18 12.51 -11.95
C VAL A 110 -4.23 11.94 -13.35
N TYR A 111 -4.14 10.62 -13.46
CA TYR A 111 -4.37 9.95 -14.71
C TYR A 111 -5.65 9.14 -14.70
N VAL A 112 -6.27 9.04 -15.86
CA VAL A 112 -7.49 8.30 -16.10
C VAL A 112 -7.27 7.37 -17.28
N LEU A 113 -7.36 6.07 -17.05
CA LEU A 113 -7.28 5.03 -18.07
C LEU A 113 -8.69 4.56 -18.41
N GLY A 114 -9.01 4.48 -19.70
CA GLY A 114 -10.24 3.85 -20.16
C GLY A 114 -10.59 4.22 -21.60
N GLY A 115 -11.89 4.34 -21.90
CA GLY A 115 -12.36 4.74 -23.23
C GLY A 115 -12.93 3.61 -24.11
N GLY A 116 -13.04 2.38 -23.58
CA GLY A 116 -13.72 1.26 -24.24
C GLY A 116 -13.13 0.97 -25.63
N ALA A 117 -13.95 1.14 -26.68
CA ALA A 117 -13.54 0.88 -28.06
C ALA A 117 -12.42 1.81 -28.60
N THR A 118 -12.19 2.96 -27.96
CA THR A 118 -11.08 3.87 -28.25
C THR A 118 -10.27 4.07 -26.96
N PRO A 119 -9.40 3.11 -26.62
CA PRO A 119 -8.68 3.16 -25.36
C PRO A 119 -7.68 4.32 -25.36
N GLN A 120 -7.65 5.07 -24.26
CA GLN A 120 -6.78 6.21 -24.07
C GLN A 120 -6.43 6.40 -22.59
N LEU A 121 -5.27 7.00 -22.36
CA LEU A 121 -4.85 7.52 -21.07
C LEU A 121 -5.00 9.04 -21.10
N ARG A 122 -5.63 9.63 -20.08
CA ARG A 122 -5.72 11.09 -19.91
C ARG A 122 -5.00 11.51 -18.64
N LEU A 123 -3.98 12.35 -18.78
CA LEU A 123 -3.29 13.01 -17.68
C LEU A 123 -3.90 14.39 -17.48
N HIS A 124 -4.43 14.67 -16.30
CA HIS A 124 -4.98 15.96 -15.92
C HIS A 124 -4.04 16.61 -14.92
N ASN A 125 -3.44 17.74 -15.28
CA ASN A 125 -2.69 18.55 -14.33
C ASN A 125 -3.70 19.41 -13.55
N LEU A 126 -3.69 19.29 -12.22
CA LEU A 126 -4.65 19.94 -11.35
C LEU A 126 -4.24 21.35 -10.93
N VAL A 127 -2.97 21.73 -11.11
CA VAL A 127 -2.40 23.01 -10.69
C VAL A 127 -2.42 24.02 -11.82
N GLU A 128 -1.71 23.72 -12.91
CA GLU A 128 -1.64 24.56 -14.11
C GLU A 128 -2.93 24.48 -14.94
N GLY A 129 -3.65 23.36 -14.78
CA GLY A 129 -4.80 23.02 -15.59
C GLY A 129 -4.40 22.48 -16.96
N GLY A 130 -5.26 21.65 -17.53
CA GLY A 130 -5.07 21.05 -18.85
C GLY A 130 -5.12 19.54 -18.82
N THR A 131 -5.19 18.96 -20.02
CA THR A 131 -5.29 17.50 -20.19
C THR A 131 -4.40 17.06 -21.35
N ARG A 132 -3.42 16.19 -21.08
CA ARG A 132 -2.68 15.46 -22.11
C ARG A 132 -3.38 14.14 -22.35
N THR A 133 -3.66 13.83 -23.62
CA THR A 133 -4.31 12.56 -24.01
C THR A 133 -3.31 11.70 -24.77
N ILE A 134 -3.15 10.47 -24.33
CA ILE A 134 -2.22 9.50 -24.92
C ILE A 134 -3.04 8.37 -25.52
N ALA A 135 -2.84 8.13 -26.81
CA ALA A 135 -3.52 7.06 -27.54
C ALA A 135 -2.96 5.69 -27.15
N LEU A 136 -3.85 4.72 -26.94
CA LEU A 136 -3.48 3.34 -26.62
C LEU A 136 -3.88 2.40 -27.76
N ASN A 137 -3.11 1.33 -27.94
CA ASN A 137 -3.38 0.26 -28.91
C ASN A 137 -4.37 -0.81 -28.40
N SER A 138 -4.59 -0.86 -27.09
CA SER A 138 -5.36 -1.90 -26.40
C SER A 138 -6.02 -1.32 -25.14
N PRO A 139 -7.19 -1.83 -24.69
CA PRO A 139 -7.82 -1.38 -23.46
C PRO A 139 -7.13 -1.99 -22.24
N TYR A 140 -5.96 -1.46 -21.86
CA TYR A 140 -5.29 -1.86 -20.63
C TYR A 140 -6.14 -1.52 -19.40
N ASP A 141 -6.07 -2.35 -18.36
CA ASP A 141 -6.89 -2.20 -17.14
C ASP A 141 -6.04 -2.20 -15.86
N ARG A 142 -4.72 -2.18 -16.00
CA ARG A 142 -3.75 -2.01 -14.90
C ARG A 142 -2.70 -1.02 -15.34
N ALA A 143 -2.30 -0.16 -14.41
CA ALA A 143 -1.24 0.81 -14.58
C ALA A 143 -0.27 0.68 -13.39
N HIS A 144 1.01 0.91 -13.68
CA HIS A 144 2.10 0.98 -12.71
C HIS A 144 2.83 2.28 -13.03
N SER A 145 2.76 3.26 -12.13
CA SER A 145 3.43 4.55 -12.28
C SER A 145 4.85 4.45 -11.72
N ASP A 146 5.78 5.09 -12.41
CA ASP A 146 7.11 5.35 -11.89
C ASP A 146 7.01 6.31 -10.69
N PRO A 147 7.56 5.98 -9.51
CA PRO A 147 7.57 6.89 -8.36
C PRO A 147 8.20 8.26 -8.64
N TYR A 148 9.04 8.36 -9.67
CA TYR A 148 9.70 9.59 -10.09
C TYR A 148 8.91 10.36 -11.17
N GLY A 149 7.73 9.88 -11.56
CA GLY A 149 6.82 10.57 -12.47
C GLY A 149 7.25 10.61 -13.95
N GLU A 150 8.30 9.90 -14.34
CA GLU A 150 8.82 9.95 -15.71
C GLU A 150 8.16 8.94 -16.65
N PHE A 151 7.73 7.79 -16.13
CA PHE A 151 7.17 6.70 -16.93
C PHE A 151 5.92 6.06 -16.30
N MET A 152 5.17 5.35 -17.13
CA MET A 152 4.09 4.47 -16.68
C MET A 152 4.06 3.21 -17.54
N VAL A 153 3.83 2.05 -16.91
CA VAL A 153 3.65 0.78 -17.61
C VAL A 153 2.21 0.29 -17.43
N LEU A 154 1.51 0.16 -18.55
CA LEU A 154 0.14 -0.35 -18.64
C LEU A 154 0.14 -1.83 -19.03
N ARG A 155 -0.73 -2.63 -18.42
CA ARG A 155 -0.81 -4.08 -18.68
C ARG A 155 -2.23 -4.63 -18.55
N HIS A 156 -2.40 -5.88 -18.97
CA HIS A 156 -3.67 -6.60 -18.85
C HIS A 156 -3.76 -7.45 -17.57
N SER A 157 -4.91 -7.35 -16.87
CA SER A 157 -5.27 -8.19 -15.72
C SER A 157 -5.74 -9.60 -16.12
N GLY A 158 -6.00 -9.84 -17.41
CA GLY A 158 -6.48 -11.12 -17.94
C GLY A 158 -7.90 -11.50 -17.54
N ASN A 159 -8.59 -10.64 -16.76
CA ASN A 159 -9.99 -10.82 -16.37
C ASN A 159 -10.96 -10.12 -17.33
N GLN A 160 -10.47 -9.57 -18.44
CA GLN A 160 -11.31 -8.89 -19.41
C GLN A 160 -12.18 -9.91 -20.14
N SER A 161 -13.49 -9.80 -19.96
CA SER A 161 -14.49 -10.61 -20.65
C SER A 161 -14.72 -10.04 -22.05
N GLY A 162 -13.94 -10.50 -23.03
CA GLY A 162 -14.11 -10.15 -24.45
C GLY A 162 -12.84 -10.38 -25.27
N ASP A 163 -12.99 -10.50 -26.60
CA ASP A 163 -11.89 -10.59 -27.58
C ASP A 163 -11.05 -9.28 -27.71
N GLU A 164 -11.10 -8.39 -26.70
CA GLU A 164 -10.56 -7.03 -26.79
C GLU A 164 -9.05 -6.95 -26.48
N ALA A 165 -8.53 -7.84 -25.64
CA ALA A 165 -7.09 -7.93 -25.38
C ALA A 165 -6.40 -8.75 -26.48
N ARG A 166 -5.65 -8.07 -27.37
CA ARG A 166 -4.99 -8.72 -28.53
C ARG A 166 -3.88 -9.69 -28.13
N ASN A 167 -3.18 -9.40 -27.03
CA ASN A 167 -2.11 -10.24 -26.49
C ASN A 167 -1.90 -9.92 -25.00
N LEU A 168 -2.09 -10.91 -24.12
CA LEU A 168 -1.97 -10.70 -22.67
C LEU A 168 -0.53 -10.48 -22.19
N ASN A 169 0.47 -10.72 -23.05
CA ASN A 169 1.87 -10.44 -22.77
C ASN A 169 2.30 -9.03 -23.24
N GLU A 170 1.43 -8.29 -23.92
CA GLU A 170 1.72 -6.90 -24.28
C GLU A 170 1.61 -5.98 -23.06
N VAL A 171 2.59 -5.10 -22.95
CA VAL A 171 2.57 -3.94 -22.06
C VAL A 171 2.73 -2.68 -22.88
N ALA A 172 2.11 -1.59 -22.44
CA ALA A 172 2.31 -0.28 -23.02
C ALA A 172 3.17 0.57 -22.08
N VAL A 173 4.29 1.08 -22.59
CA VAL A 173 5.17 2.01 -21.90
C VAL A 173 4.78 3.42 -22.34
N VAL A 174 4.50 4.27 -21.37
CA VAL A 174 4.12 5.67 -21.56
C VAL A 174 5.22 6.54 -20.99
N ASP A 175 5.78 7.42 -21.82
CA ASP A 175 6.70 8.46 -21.39
C ASP A 175 5.89 9.70 -20.95
N LEU A 176 5.98 10.00 -19.66
CA LEU A 176 5.26 11.08 -19.00
C LEU A 176 6.02 12.41 -19.06
N ARG A 177 7.29 12.41 -19.48
CA ARG A 177 8.12 13.62 -19.57
C ARG A 177 7.51 14.64 -20.53
N GLU A 178 7.81 15.91 -20.28
CA GLU A 178 7.33 17.02 -21.11
C GLU A 178 7.86 16.87 -22.55
N GLY A 179 6.97 17.07 -23.53
CA GLY A 179 7.32 16.97 -24.95
C GLY A 179 7.45 15.55 -25.52
N ALA A 180 7.22 14.51 -24.70
CA ALA A 180 7.14 13.14 -25.18
C ALA A 180 5.90 12.88 -26.06
N ASP A 181 5.95 11.80 -26.84
CA ASP A 181 4.91 11.45 -27.81
C ASP A 181 3.52 11.26 -27.16
N GLU A 182 2.46 11.53 -27.91
CA GLU A 182 1.06 11.33 -27.50
C GLU A 182 0.57 9.89 -27.76
N SER A 183 1.48 8.91 -27.75
CA SER A 183 1.18 7.49 -27.94
C SER A 183 2.05 6.63 -27.04
N ALA A 184 1.48 5.53 -26.54
CA ALA A 184 2.26 4.56 -25.79
C ALA A 184 3.10 3.66 -26.72
N GLU A 185 4.32 3.33 -26.31
CA GLU A 185 5.10 2.29 -26.95
C GLU A 185 4.59 0.91 -26.51
N VAL A 186 4.46 -0.03 -27.44
CA VAL A 186 3.99 -1.39 -27.14
C VAL A 186 5.17 -2.35 -27.12
N LEU A 187 5.38 -2.99 -25.97
CA LEU A 187 6.38 -4.04 -25.79
C LEU A 187 5.68 -5.38 -25.59
N THR A 188 6.17 -6.43 -26.25
CA THR A 188 5.67 -7.79 -26.04
C THR A 188 6.63 -8.56 -25.14
N LEU A 189 6.19 -8.85 -23.93
CA LEU A 189 6.96 -9.65 -22.97
C LEU A 189 6.95 -11.13 -23.36
N PHE A 190 7.92 -11.89 -22.87
CA PHE A 190 7.96 -13.34 -23.07
C PHE A 190 6.78 -14.03 -22.37
N SER A 191 6.50 -13.61 -21.12
CA SER A 191 5.35 -14.01 -20.35
C SER A 191 4.63 -12.79 -19.80
N ARG A 192 3.36 -12.99 -19.46
CA ARG A 192 2.52 -11.95 -18.87
C ARG A 192 3.07 -11.50 -17.52
N ALA A 193 3.27 -10.18 -17.37
CA ALA A 193 3.64 -9.57 -16.10
C ALA A 193 2.44 -9.46 -15.14
N ASN A 194 2.63 -9.97 -13.92
CA ASN A 194 1.68 -9.88 -12.81
C ASN A 194 1.84 -8.59 -12.02
N ALA A 195 3.04 -7.99 -12.04
CA ALA A 195 3.38 -6.72 -11.42
C ALA A 195 4.53 -6.06 -12.20
N VAL A 196 4.74 -4.77 -11.98
CA VAL A 196 5.90 -4.02 -12.49
C VAL A 196 6.56 -3.32 -11.31
N VAL A 197 7.88 -3.33 -11.26
CA VAL A 197 8.68 -2.59 -10.26
C VAL A 197 9.62 -1.65 -11.00
N PHE A 198 9.61 -0.36 -10.66
CA PHE A 198 10.54 0.61 -11.21
C PHE A 198 11.82 0.65 -10.38
N ALA A 199 12.96 0.67 -11.05
CA ALA A 199 14.21 1.03 -10.42
C ALA A 199 14.23 2.55 -10.16
N PRO A 200 14.82 3.02 -9.05
CA PRO A 200 15.24 4.41 -8.95
C PRO A 200 16.09 4.82 -10.17
N PRO A 201 16.07 6.09 -10.62
CA PRO A 201 17.00 6.56 -11.62
C PRO A 201 18.43 6.37 -11.14
N PHE A 202 19.29 5.91 -12.03
CA PHE A 202 20.70 5.69 -11.73
C PHE A 202 21.58 5.96 -12.94
N GLU A 203 22.87 6.11 -12.68
CA GLU A 203 23.88 6.37 -13.70
C GLU A 203 24.92 5.24 -13.70
N LEU A 204 25.27 4.74 -14.89
CA LEU A 204 26.41 3.85 -15.06
C LEU A 204 27.33 4.44 -16.14
N GLU A 205 28.61 4.62 -15.79
CA GLU A 205 29.65 5.15 -16.69
C GLU A 205 29.30 6.50 -17.37
N GLY A 206 28.65 7.43 -16.66
CA GLY A 206 28.29 8.72 -17.27
C GLY A 206 26.93 8.72 -17.97
N GLN A 207 26.23 7.59 -18.03
CA GLN A 207 24.98 7.45 -18.75
C GLN A 207 23.83 7.15 -17.81
N GLU A 208 22.75 7.92 -17.91
CA GLU A 208 21.52 7.72 -17.15
C GLU A 208 20.73 6.52 -17.67
N TYR A 209 20.11 5.79 -16.76
CA TYR A 209 19.26 4.64 -17.06
C TYR A 209 17.95 4.73 -16.28
N ARG A 210 16.85 4.46 -16.99
CA ARG A 210 15.54 4.19 -16.41
C ARG A 210 15.14 2.76 -16.71
N ILE A 211 14.96 1.95 -15.66
CA ILE A 211 14.63 0.54 -15.79
C ILE A 211 13.33 0.22 -15.07
N ALA A 212 12.52 -0.64 -15.67
CA ALA A 212 11.42 -1.31 -14.99
C ALA A 212 11.55 -2.83 -15.11
N LEU A 213 10.96 -3.55 -14.16
CA LEU A 213 10.99 -5.00 -14.07
C LEU A 213 9.58 -5.55 -14.20
N GLY A 214 9.31 -6.29 -15.27
CA GLY A 214 8.08 -7.06 -15.44
C GLY A 214 8.18 -8.38 -14.67
N LEU A 215 7.37 -8.55 -13.62
CA LEU A 215 7.42 -9.71 -12.75
C LEU A 215 6.43 -10.78 -13.22
N SER A 216 6.94 -11.93 -13.65
CA SER A 216 6.14 -13.04 -14.18
C SER A 216 6.44 -14.33 -13.44
N THR A 217 5.57 -15.32 -13.58
CA THR A 217 5.89 -16.67 -13.08
C THR A 217 7.03 -17.25 -13.91
N SER A 218 8.08 -17.70 -13.24
CA SER A 218 9.32 -18.31 -13.75
C SER A 218 10.29 -17.37 -14.45
N GLU A 219 10.01 -16.07 -14.57
CA GLU A 219 10.93 -15.11 -15.17
C GLU A 219 10.70 -13.67 -14.68
N ILE A 220 11.74 -12.86 -14.82
CA ILE A 220 11.66 -11.40 -14.75
C ILE A 220 12.06 -10.83 -16.11
N THR A 221 11.32 -9.85 -16.61
CA THR A 221 11.75 -9.10 -17.78
C THR A 221 12.28 -7.74 -17.37
N LEU A 222 13.56 -7.49 -17.58
CA LEU A 222 14.15 -6.16 -17.48
C LEU A 222 13.74 -5.34 -18.71
N MET A 223 13.23 -4.14 -18.48
CA MET A 223 12.82 -3.16 -19.47
C MET A 223 13.71 -1.93 -19.37
N ASP A 224 14.57 -1.68 -20.37
CA ASP A 224 15.29 -0.39 -20.48
C ASP A 224 14.36 0.61 -21.16
N LEU A 225 13.87 1.58 -20.39
CA LEU A 225 12.83 2.53 -20.81
C LEU A 225 13.39 3.66 -21.69
N ASP A 226 14.69 3.92 -21.62
CA ASP A 226 15.38 4.93 -22.43
C ASP A 226 16.10 4.34 -23.65
N ALA A 227 16.11 3.01 -23.79
CA ALA A 227 16.74 2.37 -24.93
C ALA A 227 16.07 2.79 -26.25
N GLU A 228 16.83 3.32 -27.21
CA GLU A 228 16.30 3.61 -28.54
C GLU A 228 16.14 2.34 -29.39
N GLN A 229 17.06 1.39 -29.25
CA GLN A 229 17.10 0.18 -30.06
C GLN A 229 16.23 -0.92 -29.46
N SER A 230 15.37 -1.54 -30.27
CA SER A 230 14.46 -2.60 -29.81
C SER A 230 15.18 -3.82 -29.20
N ALA A 231 16.45 -4.06 -29.55
CA ALA A 231 17.25 -5.16 -29.00
C ALA A 231 17.67 -4.93 -27.53
N ASP A 232 17.72 -3.67 -27.10
CA ASP A 232 18.09 -3.23 -25.76
C ASP A 232 16.88 -3.14 -24.82
N LYS A 233 15.69 -2.90 -25.37
CA LYS A 233 14.47 -2.63 -24.59
C LYS A 233 14.09 -3.75 -23.64
N LEU A 234 14.28 -5.00 -24.02
CA LEU A 234 13.77 -6.14 -23.26
C LEU A 234 14.83 -7.21 -23.04
N ARG A 235 14.95 -7.66 -21.78
CA ARG A 235 15.78 -8.80 -21.40
C ARG A 235 15.06 -9.69 -20.39
N ALA A 236 14.63 -10.86 -20.84
CA ALA A 236 14.11 -11.89 -19.95
C ALA A 236 15.23 -12.57 -19.17
N ILE A 237 14.96 -12.81 -17.90
CA ILE A 237 15.84 -13.39 -16.90
C ILE A 237 15.07 -14.56 -16.28
N PRO A 238 15.43 -15.81 -16.61
CA PRO A 238 14.72 -16.97 -16.09
C PRO A 238 15.00 -17.15 -14.59
N LEU A 239 13.96 -17.43 -13.82
CA LEU A 239 14.03 -17.79 -12.39
C LEU A 239 14.12 -19.30 -12.17
N THR A 240 13.84 -20.07 -13.20
CA THR A 240 13.99 -21.53 -13.23
C THR A 240 15.11 -21.91 -14.19
N VAL A 241 15.93 -22.89 -13.81
CA VAL A 241 17.04 -23.36 -14.66
C VAL A 241 16.53 -24.36 -15.69
N SER A 242 15.46 -25.09 -15.36
CA SER A 242 14.83 -26.11 -16.19
C SER A 242 13.31 -26.00 -16.21
N GLN A 243 12.68 -26.43 -17.32
CA GLN A 243 11.22 -26.57 -17.40
C GLN A 243 10.65 -27.64 -16.47
N ALA A 244 11.51 -28.50 -15.89
CA ALA A 244 11.12 -29.47 -14.87
C ALA A 244 11.11 -28.87 -13.45
N ASP A 245 11.64 -27.67 -13.26
CA ASP A 245 11.65 -27.01 -11.97
C ASP A 245 10.24 -26.54 -11.61
N THR A 246 9.98 -26.46 -10.31
CA THR A 246 8.74 -25.84 -9.83
C THR A 246 8.72 -24.38 -10.28
N PRO A 247 7.63 -23.92 -10.93
CA PRO A 247 7.47 -22.51 -11.30
C PRO A 247 7.65 -21.62 -10.08
N ARG A 248 8.40 -20.52 -10.23
CA ARG A 248 8.70 -19.59 -9.14
C ARG A 248 8.10 -18.23 -9.45
N THR A 249 7.31 -17.68 -8.53
CA THR A 249 6.70 -16.36 -8.72
C THR A 249 7.41 -15.33 -7.83
N PRO A 250 7.92 -14.22 -8.39
CA PRO A 250 8.44 -13.11 -7.57
C PRO A 250 7.38 -12.61 -6.59
N VAL A 251 7.75 -12.49 -5.31
CA VAL A 251 6.87 -11.97 -4.25
C VAL A 251 7.41 -10.69 -3.62
N GLN A 252 8.72 -10.47 -3.68
CA GLN A 252 9.38 -9.24 -3.23
C GLN A 252 10.59 -8.97 -4.12
N VAL A 253 10.80 -7.70 -4.48
CA VAL A 253 11.94 -7.24 -5.28
C VAL A 253 12.49 -5.98 -4.66
N GLU A 254 13.81 -5.93 -4.47
CA GLU A 254 14.54 -4.77 -3.98
C GLU A 254 15.55 -4.35 -5.06
N VAL A 255 15.52 -3.08 -5.48
CA VAL A 255 16.46 -2.54 -6.47
C VAL A 255 17.42 -1.57 -5.78
N VAL A 256 18.67 -1.98 -5.63
CA VAL A 256 19.71 -1.21 -4.94
C VAL A 256 20.61 -0.56 -5.98
N VAL A 257 20.47 0.75 -6.12
CA VAL A 257 21.18 1.57 -7.12
C VAL A 257 22.42 2.26 -6.56
N GLU A 258 22.56 2.28 -5.23
CA GLU A 258 23.70 2.85 -4.56
C GLU A 258 24.97 2.08 -4.93
N GLU A 259 26.02 2.83 -5.27
CA GLU A 259 27.32 2.28 -5.64
C GLU A 259 27.83 1.40 -4.49
N ASP A 260 28.03 0.12 -4.79
CA ASP A 260 28.70 -0.79 -3.89
C ASP A 260 30.22 -0.58 -4.05
N PRO A 261 30.95 -0.11 -3.02
CA PRO A 261 32.40 0.08 -3.11
C PRO A 261 33.16 -1.20 -3.44
N GLN A 262 32.56 -2.37 -3.19
CA GLN A 262 33.11 -3.69 -3.49
C GLN A 262 32.76 -4.17 -4.90
N MET A 263 31.72 -3.60 -5.52
CA MET A 263 31.26 -3.89 -6.89
C MET A 263 30.93 -2.59 -7.66
N PRO A 264 31.92 -1.71 -7.89
CA PRO A 264 31.68 -0.40 -8.49
C PRO A 264 31.14 -0.53 -9.91
N GLY A 265 30.26 0.40 -10.30
CA GLY A 265 29.63 0.41 -11.63
C GLY A 265 28.61 -0.71 -11.86
N THR A 266 28.01 -1.23 -10.79
CA THR A 266 26.94 -2.23 -10.88
C THR A 266 25.72 -1.81 -10.07
N VAL A 267 24.54 -2.19 -10.56
CA VAL A 267 23.27 -2.12 -9.84
C VAL A 267 22.85 -3.54 -9.48
N SER A 268 22.38 -3.75 -8.25
CA SER A 268 21.93 -5.06 -7.78
C SER A 268 20.41 -5.08 -7.60
N ILE A 269 19.76 -6.04 -8.24
CA ILE A 269 18.34 -6.33 -8.07
C ILE A 269 18.21 -7.65 -7.32
N PHE A 270 17.52 -7.66 -6.19
CA PHE A 270 17.30 -8.86 -5.38
C PHE A 270 15.85 -9.31 -5.50
N VAL A 271 15.64 -10.61 -5.67
CA VAL A 271 14.32 -11.18 -5.98
C VAL A 271 14.06 -12.37 -5.07
N LEU A 272 13.04 -12.24 -4.22
CA LEU A 272 12.47 -13.34 -3.47
C LEU A 272 11.32 -13.96 -4.25
N THR A 273 11.27 -15.29 -4.28
CA THR A 273 10.18 -16.06 -4.89
C THR A 273 9.32 -16.75 -3.84
N ASP A 274 8.07 -17.05 -4.20
CA ASP A 274 7.08 -17.75 -3.36
C ASP A 274 7.54 -19.13 -2.83
N VAL A 275 8.46 -19.76 -3.55
CA VAL A 275 9.10 -21.03 -3.18
C VAL A 275 10.62 -20.95 -3.34
N GLY A 276 11.34 -21.78 -2.59
CA GLY A 276 12.79 -21.87 -2.61
C GLY A 276 13.44 -21.39 -1.32
N SER A 277 14.75 -21.59 -1.21
CA SER A 277 15.60 -21.15 -0.09
C SER A 277 16.42 -19.91 -0.43
N ASP A 278 16.49 -19.53 -1.70
CA ASP A 278 17.47 -18.59 -2.21
C ASP A 278 16.78 -17.31 -2.68
N ILE A 279 17.47 -16.19 -2.49
CA ILE A 279 17.15 -14.92 -3.13
C ILE A 279 18.04 -14.79 -4.36
N THR A 280 17.42 -14.47 -5.50
CA THR A 280 18.16 -14.30 -6.75
C THR A 280 18.69 -12.87 -6.82
N GLN A 281 20.00 -12.71 -6.91
CA GLN A 281 20.65 -11.43 -7.19
C GLN A 281 20.91 -11.32 -8.69
N ILE A 282 20.44 -10.24 -9.29
CA ILE A 282 20.66 -9.88 -10.68
C ILE A 282 21.54 -8.63 -10.67
N MET A 283 22.79 -8.77 -11.11
CA MET A 283 23.73 -7.66 -11.24
C MET A 283 23.64 -7.10 -12.65
N VAL A 284 23.41 -5.80 -12.75
CA VAL A 284 23.31 -5.04 -14.00
C VAL A 284 24.51 -4.13 -14.11
N GLN A 285 25.18 -4.15 -15.26
CA GLN A 285 26.35 -3.33 -15.54
C GLN A 285 26.40 -2.94 -17.03
N PRO A 286 27.17 -1.91 -17.43
CA PRO A 286 27.36 -1.61 -18.84
C PRO A 286 27.98 -2.79 -19.59
N ALA A 287 27.58 -2.96 -20.84
CA ALA A 287 28.11 -4.04 -21.65
C ALA A 287 29.62 -3.84 -21.92
N ALA A 288 30.43 -4.82 -21.54
CA ALA A 288 31.89 -4.69 -21.60
C ALA A 288 32.47 -4.75 -23.03
N ARG A 289 31.65 -5.09 -24.04
CA ARG A 289 32.09 -5.29 -25.42
C ARG A 289 31.35 -4.35 -26.36
N ALA A 290 32.10 -3.60 -27.18
CA ALA A 290 31.54 -2.76 -28.23
C ALA A 290 30.73 -3.54 -29.29
N ASP A 291 31.02 -4.85 -29.45
CA ASP A 291 30.28 -5.76 -30.35
C ASP A 291 29.06 -6.41 -29.67
N SER A 292 28.79 -6.08 -28.42
CA SER A 292 27.54 -6.46 -27.76
C SER A 292 26.39 -5.80 -28.49
N ASN A 293 25.43 -6.58 -28.99
CA ASN A 293 24.14 -6.04 -29.46
C ASN A 293 23.27 -5.49 -28.31
N ARG A 294 23.87 -5.31 -27.13
CA ARG A 294 23.21 -4.89 -25.90
C ARG A 294 23.99 -3.83 -25.16
N ARG A 295 23.29 -2.85 -24.61
CA ARG A 295 23.82 -1.78 -23.74
C ARG A 295 24.16 -2.27 -22.33
N LEU A 296 23.40 -3.24 -21.81
CA LEU A 296 23.56 -3.77 -20.45
C LEU A 296 23.93 -5.25 -20.45
N ASP A 297 24.95 -5.59 -19.66
CA ASP A 297 25.29 -6.95 -19.25
C ASP A 297 24.59 -7.33 -17.94
N ILE A 298 24.25 -8.61 -17.80
CA ILE A 298 23.59 -9.14 -16.61
C ILE A 298 24.30 -10.39 -16.14
N ALA A 299 24.58 -10.45 -14.85
CA ALA A 299 25.02 -11.64 -14.13
C ALA A 299 23.99 -12.03 -13.07
N ILE A 300 23.85 -13.32 -12.81
CA ILE A 300 22.83 -13.86 -11.90
C ILE A 300 23.52 -14.72 -10.85
N ASN A 301 23.28 -14.43 -9.59
CA ASN A 301 23.73 -15.21 -8.45
C ASN A 301 22.53 -15.69 -7.62
N GLN A 302 22.70 -16.80 -6.92
CA GLN A 302 21.71 -17.30 -5.95
C GLN A 302 22.32 -17.22 -4.56
N LEU A 303 21.65 -16.48 -3.67
CA LEU A 303 22.07 -16.24 -2.30
C LEU A 303 21.19 -17.05 -1.35
N TYR A 304 21.78 -17.99 -0.61
CA TYR A 304 21.01 -18.81 0.34
C TYR A 304 20.50 -17.93 1.49
N ALA A 305 19.18 -17.81 1.59
CA ALA A 305 18.48 -16.89 2.51
C ALA A 305 17.72 -17.63 3.63
N GLY A 306 18.01 -18.91 3.84
CA GLY A 306 17.36 -19.77 4.84
C GLY A 306 16.46 -20.82 4.22
N ALA A 307 15.78 -21.61 5.07
CA ALA A 307 15.01 -22.75 4.58
C ALA A 307 13.70 -22.34 3.88
N ARG A 308 13.07 -21.26 4.36
CA ARG A 308 11.83 -20.71 3.78
C ARG A 308 11.75 -19.19 3.96
N PRO A 309 12.55 -18.39 3.24
CA PRO A 309 12.47 -16.93 3.31
C PRO A 309 11.08 -16.44 2.90
N VAL A 310 10.53 -15.45 3.61
CA VAL A 310 9.21 -14.85 3.31
C VAL A 310 9.22 -13.34 3.16
N SER A 311 10.23 -12.67 3.70
CA SER A 311 10.52 -11.26 3.50
C SER A 311 12.03 -11.05 3.71
N PHE A 312 12.60 -10.05 3.04
CA PHE A 312 14.00 -9.68 3.21
C PHE A 312 14.22 -8.17 3.14
N GLU A 313 15.37 -7.74 3.63
CA GLU A 313 15.86 -6.36 3.56
C GLU A 313 17.33 -6.35 3.16
N VAL A 314 17.75 -5.33 2.42
CA VAL A 314 19.16 -5.14 2.00
C VAL A 314 19.71 -3.88 2.63
N LEU A 315 20.86 -4.02 3.31
CA LEU A 315 21.49 -2.95 4.07
C LEU A 315 22.96 -2.82 3.70
N ASP A 316 23.41 -1.58 3.48
CA ASP A 316 24.83 -1.25 3.41
C ASP A 316 25.34 -0.91 4.80
N LEU A 317 26.21 -1.76 5.34
CA LEU A 317 26.76 -1.60 6.69
C LEU A 317 28.17 -1.02 6.61
N GLU A 318 28.40 0.11 7.27
CA GLU A 318 29.70 0.79 7.28
C GLU A 318 30.81 -0.14 7.79
N GLY A 319 31.90 -0.26 7.02
CA GLY A 319 33.06 -1.11 7.35
C GLY A 319 32.85 -2.61 7.19
N VAL A 320 31.61 -3.07 6.92
CA VAL A 320 31.27 -4.48 6.72
C VAL A 320 30.89 -4.78 5.26
N GLY A 321 30.21 -3.84 4.59
CA GLY A 321 29.71 -3.98 3.23
C GLY A 321 28.22 -4.35 3.18
N ARG A 322 27.74 -4.71 1.99
CA ARG A 322 26.33 -5.00 1.74
C ARG A 322 25.91 -6.33 2.37
N ARG A 323 24.78 -6.31 3.08
CA ARG A 323 24.19 -7.46 3.77
C ARG A 323 22.73 -7.60 3.42
N LEU A 324 22.30 -8.85 3.26
CA LEU A 324 20.90 -9.21 3.10
C LEU A 324 20.41 -9.88 4.38
N PHE A 325 19.24 -9.51 4.85
CA PHE A 325 18.57 -10.10 6.01
C PHE A 325 17.23 -10.68 5.58
N ALA A 326 17.04 -11.99 5.71
CA ALA A 326 15.79 -12.66 5.36
C ALA A 326 15.16 -13.36 6.55
N ILE A 327 13.86 -13.19 6.76
CA ILE A 327 13.13 -13.90 7.83
C ILE A 327 12.57 -15.24 7.34
N ASP A 328 12.62 -16.25 8.21
CA ASP A 328 12.09 -17.58 7.91
C ASP A 328 10.59 -17.67 8.26
N GLY A 329 9.76 -18.08 7.31
CA GLY A 329 8.31 -18.18 7.48
C GLY A 329 7.82 -19.42 8.23
N ALA A 330 8.69 -20.36 8.58
CA ALA A 330 8.35 -21.58 9.32
C ALA A 330 8.88 -21.57 10.76
N GLN A 331 9.97 -20.84 11.04
CA GLN A 331 10.61 -20.78 12.34
C GLN A 331 10.90 -19.33 12.77
N PRO A 332 10.91 -19.01 14.07
CA PRO A 332 11.29 -17.68 14.56
C PRO A 332 12.81 -17.47 14.40
N ARG A 333 13.25 -17.25 13.15
CA ARG A 333 14.65 -17.12 12.77
C ARG A 333 14.80 -16.13 11.62
N PHE A 334 15.99 -15.58 11.46
CA PHE A 334 16.40 -14.85 10.27
C PHE A 334 17.76 -15.34 9.80
N THR A 335 18.05 -15.18 8.52
CA THR A 335 19.34 -15.48 7.89
C THR A 335 19.96 -14.17 7.45
N MET A 336 21.23 -13.97 7.80
CA MET A 336 22.04 -12.88 7.28
C MET A 336 22.97 -13.43 6.20
N VAL A 337 23.10 -12.70 5.09
CA VAL A 337 23.93 -13.08 3.94
C VAL A 337 24.88 -11.95 3.58
N ASP A 338 26.15 -12.27 3.40
CA ASP A 338 27.11 -11.40 2.73
C ASP A 338 26.89 -11.47 1.23
N VAL A 339 26.49 -10.34 0.65
CA VAL A 339 26.15 -10.27 -0.78
C VAL A 339 27.38 -10.54 -1.66
N LEU A 340 28.57 -10.12 -1.24
CA LEU A 340 29.79 -10.28 -2.03
C LEU A 340 30.28 -11.73 -2.03
N SER A 341 30.35 -12.34 -0.84
CA SER A 341 30.91 -13.69 -0.68
C SER A 341 29.87 -14.82 -0.84
N GLY A 342 28.59 -14.50 -0.68
CA GLY A 342 27.50 -15.47 -0.59
C GLY A 342 27.48 -16.24 0.74
N GLU A 343 28.38 -15.93 1.68
CA GLU A 343 28.40 -16.54 3.01
C GLU A 343 27.12 -16.17 3.76
N SER A 344 26.50 -17.14 4.41
CA SER A 344 25.25 -16.95 5.15
C SER A 344 25.27 -17.67 6.49
N ASP A 345 24.55 -17.11 7.46
CA ASP A 345 24.36 -17.70 8.78
C ASP A 345 22.95 -17.40 9.30
N THR A 346 22.38 -18.32 10.08
CA THR A 346 20.98 -18.26 10.52
C THR A 346 20.89 -18.14 12.04
N TYR A 347 20.11 -17.17 12.49
CA TYR A 347 20.01 -16.77 13.89
C TYR A 347 18.57 -16.89 14.41
N ALA A 348 18.43 -17.19 15.70
CA ALA A 348 17.13 -17.25 16.35
C ALA A 348 16.59 -15.84 16.64
N LEU A 349 15.31 -15.63 16.36
CA LEU A 349 14.57 -14.47 16.82
C LEU A 349 13.91 -14.78 18.17
N PRO A 350 13.87 -13.84 19.11
CA PRO A 350 13.20 -14.01 20.40
C PRO A 350 11.67 -13.86 20.26
N LEU A 351 11.09 -14.59 19.31
CA LEU A 351 9.65 -14.64 19.01
C LEU A 351 9.10 -16.03 19.35
N GLY A 352 7.83 -16.08 19.73
CA GLY A 352 7.09 -17.33 19.91
C GLY A 352 6.57 -17.94 18.60
N ARG A 353 6.50 -17.13 17.53
CA ARG A 353 6.07 -17.52 16.17
C ARG A 353 7.04 -17.02 15.11
N ALA A 354 7.01 -17.66 13.94
CA ALA A 354 7.73 -17.16 12.76
C ALA A 354 7.29 -15.73 12.44
N ALA A 355 8.27 -14.87 12.15
CA ALA A 355 7.99 -13.54 11.65
C ALA A 355 7.35 -13.66 10.26
N THR A 356 6.45 -12.75 9.95
CA THR A 356 5.80 -12.67 8.63
C THR A 356 6.25 -11.45 7.86
N ASP A 357 6.89 -10.50 8.54
CA ASP A 357 7.29 -9.23 7.96
C ASP A 357 8.55 -8.68 8.65
N LEU A 358 9.30 -7.88 7.90
CA LEU A 358 10.57 -7.28 8.26
C LEU A 358 10.56 -5.83 7.79
N VAL A 359 10.77 -4.90 8.71
CA VAL A 359 10.69 -3.46 8.42
C VAL A 359 12.03 -2.81 8.73
N ARG A 360 12.60 -2.12 7.74
CA ARG A 360 13.76 -1.26 7.91
C ARG A 360 13.36 0.10 8.49
N PHE A 361 14.21 0.66 9.34
CA PHE A 361 14.12 2.04 9.78
C PHE A 361 15.50 2.57 10.15
N GLU A 362 15.64 3.89 10.23
CA GLU A 362 16.87 4.54 10.67
C GLU A 362 16.77 5.03 12.11
N THR A 363 17.88 4.94 12.85
CA THR A 363 18.01 5.51 14.19
C THR A 363 19.25 6.39 14.27
N PRO A 364 19.29 7.44 15.09
CA PRO A 364 20.53 8.15 15.36
C PRO A 364 21.61 7.19 15.89
N ALA A 365 22.81 7.30 15.34
CA ALA A 365 23.94 6.47 15.74
C ALA A 365 24.23 6.61 17.24
N GLU A 366 24.67 5.54 17.91
CA GLU A 366 25.05 5.61 19.35
C GLU A 366 26.23 6.57 19.59
N SER A 367 27.07 6.75 18.57
CA SER A 367 28.17 7.71 18.55
C SER A 367 27.71 9.18 18.58
N GLY A 368 26.42 9.43 18.31
CA GLY A 368 25.83 10.76 18.14
C GLY A 368 26.10 11.41 16.79
N ALA A 369 26.78 10.72 15.86
CA ALA A 369 27.06 11.22 14.52
C ALA A 369 26.49 10.26 13.45
N GLY A 370 25.54 10.76 12.67
CA GLY A 370 24.88 10.00 11.59
C GLY A 370 23.66 9.20 12.04
N SER A 371 23.15 8.38 11.13
CA SER A 371 22.09 7.41 11.36
C SER A 371 22.62 5.99 11.14
N GLU A 372 22.05 5.03 11.84
CA GLU A 372 22.29 3.61 11.68
C GLU A 372 20.98 2.90 11.33
N ALA A 373 21.05 2.03 10.34
CA ALA A 373 19.93 1.21 9.92
C ALA A 373 19.65 0.10 10.95
N ARG A 374 18.36 -0.14 11.19
CA ARG A 374 17.84 -1.17 12.08
C ARG A 374 16.70 -1.91 11.40
N LEU A 375 16.42 -3.11 11.90
CA LEU A 375 15.31 -3.92 11.38
C LEU A 375 14.37 -4.31 12.52
N MET A 376 13.08 -4.34 12.23
CA MET A 376 12.07 -4.90 13.12
C MET A 376 11.40 -6.10 12.43
N ALA A 377 11.57 -7.28 13.01
CA ALA A 377 10.87 -8.49 12.58
C ALA A 377 9.63 -8.70 13.47
N TYR A 378 8.47 -8.92 12.86
CA TYR A 378 7.23 -9.13 13.61
C TYR A 378 6.30 -10.17 12.97
N SER A 379 5.30 -10.59 13.75
CA SER A 379 4.25 -11.51 13.31
C SER A 379 2.89 -10.98 13.74
N ALA A 380 1.91 -11.00 12.83
CA ALA A 380 0.53 -10.64 13.17
C ALA A 380 -0.14 -11.62 14.18
N SER A 381 0.56 -12.70 14.53
CA SER A 381 0.12 -13.73 15.49
C SER A 381 0.93 -13.77 16.79
N ASP A 382 1.83 -12.81 17.01
CA ASP A 382 2.65 -12.73 18.22
C ASP A 382 2.67 -11.30 18.77
N ALA A 383 2.64 -11.16 20.09
CA ALA A 383 2.74 -9.86 20.76
C ALA A 383 4.20 -9.45 21.02
N LEU A 384 5.16 -10.32 20.70
CA LEU A 384 6.57 -9.96 20.69
C LEU A 384 6.97 -9.44 19.31
N VAL A 385 7.78 -8.38 19.30
CA VAL A 385 8.53 -7.94 18.12
C VAL A 385 10.02 -8.02 18.41
N ALA A 386 10.81 -8.31 17.38
CA ALA A 386 12.25 -8.44 17.49
C ALA A 386 12.94 -7.27 16.79
N MET A 387 13.73 -6.52 17.53
CA MET A 387 14.58 -5.45 17.01
C MET A 387 15.96 -6.03 16.72
N ILE A 388 16.46 -5.89 15.50
CA ILE A 388 17.76 -6.38 15.06
C ILE A 388 18.67 -5.17 14.86
N ARG A 389 19.90 -5.30 15.37
CA ARG A 389 21.02 -4.36 15.23
C ARG A 389 22.07 -4.96 14.29
N PRO A 390 21.94 -4.73 12.98
CA PRO A 390 22.78 -5.35 11.95
C PRO A 390 24.28 -5.16 12.19
N GLU A 391 24.67 -3.97 12.64
CA GLU A 391 26.06 -3.55 12.85
C GLU A 391 26.81 -4.35 13.93
N LEU A 392 26.07 -5.00 14.83
CA LEU A 392 26.63 -5.81 15.91
C LEU A 392 26.73 -7.30 15.56
N ILE A 393 26.34 -7.69 14.33
CA ILE A 393 26.33 -9.08 13.89
C ILE A 393 27.47 -9.29 12.89
N THR A 394 28.37 -10.21 13.23
CA THR A 394 29.43 -10.65 12.33
C THR A 394 29.13 -12.06 11.85
N LEU A 395 29.35 -12.32 10.56
CA LEU A 395 29.29 -13.70 10.06
C LEU A 395 30.37 -14.54 10.73
N SER A 396 30.02 -15.81 10.98
CA SER A 396 30.93 -16.89 11.35
C SER A 396 31.79 -16.73 12.61
N SER A 397 31.63 -15.68 13.43
CA SER A 397 32.52 -15.46 14.58
C SER A 397 31.86 -15.30 15.95
N GLU A 398 30.54 -15.10 16.09
CA GLU A 398 29.82 -15.21 17.37
C GLU A 398 28.29 -15.28 17.15
N THR A 399 27.56 -16.08 17.93
CA THR A 399 26.08 -16.08 17.86
C THR A 399 25.54 -14.74 18.38
N PRO A 400 24.67 -14.03 17.63
CA PRO A 400 23.94 -12.85 18.09
C PRO A 400 23.38 -13.08 19.49
N THR A 401 23.76 -12.22 20.42
CA THR A 401 23.32 -12.34 21.81
C THR A 401 22.08 -11.48 22.03
N VAL A 402 21.01 -12.09 22.54
CA VAL A 402 19.80 -11.36 22.94
C VAL A 402 20.17 -10.30 23.98
N GLY A 403 19.73 -9.05 23.76
CA GLY A 403 20.08 -7.90 24.59
C GLY A 403 21.36 -7.18 24.18
N LYS A 404 22.02 -7.61 23.09
CA LYS A 404 23.09 -6.86 22.44
C LYS A 404 22.74 -6.56 20.99
N SER A 405 22.59 -7.60 20.17
CA SER A 405 22.37 -7.46 18.72
C SER A 405 20.93 -7.74 18.30
N VAL A 406 20.16 -8.45 19.14
CA VAL A 406 18.73 -8.67 18.94
C VAL A 406 18.01 -8.41 20.25
N GLU A 407 16.96 -7.60 20.22
CA GLU A 407 16.15 -7.26 21.39
C GLU A 407 14.69 -7.66 21.18
N ALA A 408 14.02 -8.04 22.25
CA ALA A 408 12.60 -8.40 22.21
C ALA A 408 11.79 -7.32 22.91
N ILE A 409 10.81 -6.76 22.20
CA ILE A 409 9.86 -5.81 22.78
C ILE A 409 8.52 -6.50 22.89
N ARG A 410 7.98 -6.56 24.11
CA ARG A 410 6.64 -7.09 24.36
C ARG A 410 5.61 -5.98 24.18
N LEU A 411 4.76 -6.14 23.18
CA LEU A 411 3.58 -5.34 22.94
C LEU A 411 2.40 -5.86 23.77
N GLN A 412 1.36 -5.04 23.87
CA GLN A 412 0.12 -5.41 24.55
C GLN A 412 -0.68 -6.46 23.78
N ALA A 413 -0.61 -6.42 22.44
CA ALA A 413 -1.27 -7.33 21.53
C ALA A 413 -0.43 -7.50 20.26
N ALA A 414 -0.80 -8.46 19.41
CA ALA A 414 -0.12 -8.67 18.15
C ALA A 414 -0.28 -7.45 17.22
N PRO A 415 0.76 -7.08 16.45
CA PRO A 415 0.68 -6.05 15.41
C PRO A 415 -0.41 -6.36 14.37
N GLN A 416 -1.10 -5.34 13.89
CA GLN A 416 -1.94 -5.39 12.69
C GLN A 416 -1.32 -4.57 11.56
N HIS A 417 -0.84 -3.37 11.90
CA HIS A 417 -0.16 -2.46 10.99
C HIS A 417 1.01 -1.81 11.73
N VAL A 418 2.06 -1.47 10.98
CA VAL A 418 3.24 -0.79 11.47
C VAL A 418 3.45 0.44 10.60
N TRP A 419 3.67 1.59 11.23
CA TRP A 419 4.09 2.81 10.55
C TRP A 419 5.43 3.26 11.12
N VAL A 420 6.37 3.50 10.21
CA VAL A 420 7.66 4.13 10.47
C VAL A 420 7.61 5.53 9.90
N ASP A 421 8.08 6.51 10.65
CA ASP A 421 8.28 7.86 10.11
C ASP A 421 9.62 7.91 9.37
N GLU A 422 9.55 7.87 8.04
CA GLU A 422 10.72 7.94 7.16
C GLU A 422 11.19 9.39 6.93
N ALA A 423 10.31 10.38 7.11
CA ALA A 423 10.58 11.78 6.78
C ALA A 423 11.34 12.53 7.88
N GLU A 424 11.14 12.17 9.14
CA GLU A 424 11.64 12.97 10.28
C GLU A 424 12.71 12.28 11.13
N ARG A 425 13.25 11.13 10.69
CA ARG A 425 14.26 10.34 11.44
C ARG A 425 13.86 10.12 12.91
N LEU A 426 12.57 9.94 13.17
CA LEU A 426 12.09 9.80 14.53
C LEU A 426 12.50 8.45 15.11
N GLN A 427 12.92 8.46 16.38
CA GLN A 427 13.25 7.25 17.15
C GLN A 427 11.98 6.50 17.60
N ARG A 428 10.95 6.45 16.75
CA ARG A 428 9.61 5.98 17.12
C ARG A 428 9.02 5.10 16.03
N VAL A 429 8.38 4.01 16.44
CA VAL A 429 7.57 3.16 15.55
C VAL A 429 6.16 3.06 16.14
N LEU A 430 5.15 3.31 15.32
CA LEU A 430 3.76 3.16 15.71
C LEU A 430 3.24 1.79 15.25
N VAL A 431 2.68 1.02 16.17
CA VAL A 431 2.17 -0.33 15.92
C VAL A 431 0.69 -0.40 16.30
N ALA A 432 -0.20 -0.54 15.32
CA ALA A 432 -1.63 -0.73 15.59
C ALA A 432 -1.95 -2.14 16.08
N HIS A 433 -2.98 -2.21 16.91
CA HIS A 433 -3.58 -3.44 17.44
C HIS A 433 -5.08 -3.44 17.19
N ASN A 434 -5.75 -4.57 17.46
CA ASN A 434 -7.22 -4.66 17.37
C ASN A 434 -7.99 -3.67 18.27
N ALA A 435 -7.32 -3.16 19.31
CA ALA A 435 -7.81 -2.09 20.15
C ALA A 435 -6.62 -1.24 20.55
N GLY A 436 -6.55 0.01 20.08
CA GLY A 436 -5.44 0.91 20.36
C GLY A 436 -4.17 0.61 19.57
N PHE A 437 -3.06 1.13 20.06
CA PHE A 437 -1.76 1.06 19.40
C PHE A 437 -0.63 1.15 20.43
N SER A 438 0.55 0.68 20.06
CA SER A 438 1.79 0.86 20.81
C SER A 438 2.70 1.85 20.11
N LEU A 439 3.32 2.72 20.89
CA LEU A 439 4.43 3.55 20.45
C LEU A 439 5.72 2.93 20.98
N ILE A 440 6.58 2.47 20.07
CA ILE A 440 7.90 1.92 20.41
C ILE A 440 8.91 3.06 20.40
N ASP A 441 9.49 3.35 21.55
CA ASP A 441 10.67 4.19 21.67
C ASP A 441 11.92 3.36 21.36
N LEU A 442 12.54 3.65 20.23
CA LEU A 442 13.73 2.95 19.72
C LEU A 442 14.99 3.28 20.52
N SER A 443 15.04 4.39 21.25
CA SER A 443 16.20 4.78 22.06
C SER A 443 16.32 3.99 23.36
N VAL A 444 15.18 3.58 23.92
CA VAL A 444 15.10 2.79 25.16
C VAL A 444 14.55 1.38 24.94
N SER A 445 14.21 1.02 23.71
CA SER A 445 13.55 -0.23 23.32
C SER A 445 12.34 -0.56 24.17
N ARG A 446 11.47 0.43 24.41
CA ARG A 446 10.25 0.27 25.21
C ARG A 446 9.03 0.63 24.40
N ALA A 447 8.00 -0.20 24.52
CA ALA A 447 6.68 0.09 24.01
C ALA A 447 5.81 0.74 25.09
N SER A 448 5.14 1.82 24.74
CA SER A 448 4.04 2.40 25.51
C SER A 448 2.73 2.09 24.82
N TYR A 449 1.84 1.37 25.49
CA TYR A 449 0.52 1.05 24.94
C TYR A 449 -0.49 2.16 25.24
N ILE A 450 -1.26 2.52 24.22
CA ILE A 450 -2.29 3.53 24.27
C ILE A 450 -3.61 2.86 23.89
N SER A 451 -4.58 2.93 24.81
CA SER A 451 -5.91 2.39 24.58
C SER A 451 -6.65 3.25 23.56
N GLY A 452 -7.20 2.61 22.53
CA GLY A 452 -8.04 3.25 21.51
C GLY A 452 -9.46 2.69 21.48
N ALA A 453 -10.32 3.32 20.68
CA ALA A 453 -11.70 2.89 20.48
C ALA A 453 -11.82 1.65 19.56
N GLY A 454 -10.77 1.32 18.81
CA GLY A 454 -10.68 0.19 17.90
C GLY A 454 -9.28 0.08 17.29
N THR A 455 -9.18 -0.65 16.17
CA THR A 455 -7.97 -0.70 15.32
C THR A 455 -7.80 0.63 14.59
N LEU A 456 -6.57 1.12 14.43
CA LEU A 456 -6.32 2.25 13.52
C LEU A 456 -6.36 1.75 12.07
N SER A 457 -7.18 2.38 11.23
CA SER A 457 -7.29 2.05 9.79
C SER A 457 -6.48 2.96 8.88
N GLY A 458 -6.05 4.12 9.39
CA GLY A 458 -5.20 5.07 8.68
C GLY A 458 -4.49 5.97 9.68
N VAL A 459 -3.23 6.27 9.40
CA VAL A 459 -2.37 7.16 10.18
C VAL A 459 -1.61 8.06 9.23
N VAL A 460 -1.60 9.35 9.52
CA VAL A 460 -0.73 10.34 8.89
C VAL A 460 0.20 10.91 9.96
N VAL A 461 1.49 10.99 9.66
CA VAL A 461 2.53 11.48 10.58
C VAL A 461 3.08 12.81 10.03
N HIS A 462 3.24 13.80 10.90
CA HIS A 462 3.73 15.13 10.56
C HIS A 462 4.20 15.90 11.78
N GLU A 463 5.38 16.50 11.71
CA GLU A 463 5.99 17.38 12.72
C GLU A 463 5.97 16.79 14.15
N GLY A 464 6.39 15.54 14.29
CA GLY A 464 6.38 14.85 15.58
C GLY A 464 4.99 14.49 16.11
N GLU A 465 3.95 14.58 15.29
CA GLU A 465 2.59 14.17 15.63
C GLU A 465 2.08 13.07 14.68
N ALA A 466 1.23 12.19 15.20
CA ALA A 466 0.51 11.22 14.39
C ALA A 466 -1.00 11.40 14.57
N PHE A 467 -1.72 11.49 13.45
CA PHE A 467 -3.17 11.57 13.41
C PHE A 467 -3.72 10.29 12.82
N GLY A 468 -4.63 9.64 13.54
CA GLY A 468 -5.19 8.37 13.14
C GLY A 468 -6.71 8.34 13.24
N VAL A 469 -7.33 7.50 12.43
CA VAL A 469 -8.76 7.18 12.52
C VAL A 469 -8.97 5.71 12.85
N TYR A 470 -10.03 5.43 13.60
CA TYR A 470 -10.36 4.07 14.01
C TYR A 470 -11.26 3.39 12.98
N GLU A 471 -10.93 2.13 12.67
CA GLU A 471 -11.71 1.29 11.77
C GLU A 471 -13.14 1.09 12.31
N ASN A 472 -14.13 1.38 11.49
CA ASN A 472 -15.57 1.22 11.80
C ASN A 472 -16.03 1.95 13.08
N ALA A 473 -15.25 2.90 13.57
CA ALA A 473 -15.59 3.73 14.71
C ALA A 473 -15.58 5.21 14.31
N ALA A 474 -16.48 5.97 14.90
CA ALA A 474 -16.60 7.40 14.66
C ALA A 474 -15.62 8.13 15.57
N GLY A 475 -14.32 8.03 15.31
CA GLY A 475 -13.30 8.68 16.12
C GLY A 475 -11.99 8.95 15.40
N VAL A 476 -11.40 10.09 15.74
CA VAL A 476 -10.04 10.50 15.36
C VAL A 476 -9.19 10.63 16.63
N VAL A 477 -7.91 10.29 16.51
CA VAL A 477 -6.91 10.43 17.57
C VAL A 477 -5.72 11.23 17.05
N ARG A 478 -5.21 12.14 17.87
CA ARG A 478 -3.89 12.77 17.71
C ARG A 478 -2.98 12.24 18.79
N LEU A 479 -1.75 11.96 18.41
CA LEU A 479 -0.68 11.47 19.26
C LEU A 479 0.52 12.40 19.10
N GLU A 480 0.97 12.98 20.20
CA GLU A 480 2.28 13.65 20.25
C GLU A 480 3.36 12.58 20.45
N LEU A 481 4.22 12.35 19.46
CA LEU A 481 5.16 11.23 19.43
C LEU A 481 6.27 11.34 20.47
N GLU A 482 6.65 12.57 20.85
CA GLU A 482 7.66 12.81 21.88
C GLU A 482 7.12 12.49 23.29
N SER A 483 5.96 13.06 23.63
CA SER A 483 5.39 12.96 24.97
C SER A 483 4.54 11.70 25.17
N GLY A 484 4.10 11.05 24.08
CA GLY A 484 3.12 9.96 24.08
C GLY A 484 1.72 10.39 24.48
N ARG A 485 1.44 11.71 24.57
CA ARG A 485 0.12 12.22 24.93
C ARG A 485 -0.84 12.05 23.77
N THR A 486 -2.05 11.64 24.11
CA THR A 486 -3.14 11.51 23.14
C THR A 486 -4.28 12.47 23.42
N SER A 487 -4.85 13.01 22.34
CA SER A 487 -6.18 13.61 22.34
C SER A 487 -7.05 12.88 21.33
N SER A 488 -8.34 12.77 21.62
CA SER A 488 -9.28 12.06 20.74
C SER A 488 -10.59 12.80 20.66
N ALA A 489 -11.26 12.65 19.52
CA ALA A 489 -12.52 13.30 19.24
C ALA A 489 -13.49 12.32 18.58
N SER A 490 -14.76 12.41 18.96
CA SER A 490 -15.84 11.60 18.36
C SER A 490 -16.30 12.25 17.07
N LEU A 491 -16.35 11.49 16.00
CA LEU A 491 -16.90 11.95 14.73
C LEU A 491 -18.42 11.72 14.71
N ASP A 492 -19.11 12.44 13.85
CA ASP A 492 -20.55 12.20 13.59
C ASP A 492 -20.78 10.92 12.77
N LEU A 493 -19.77 10.51 12.00
CA LEU A 493 -19.79 9.37 11.09
C LEU A 493 -18.52 8.53 11.27
N ALA A 494 -18.63 7.22 10.98
CA ALA A 494 -17.46 6.34 10.94
C ALA A 494 -16.44 6.84 9.92
N ALA A 495 -15.17 6.89 10.30
CA ALA A 495 -14.09 7.25 9.40
C ALA A 495 -13.64 6.03 8.59
N ARG A 496 -13.26 6.27 7.34
CA ARG A 496 -12.65 5.29 6.47
C ARG A 496 -11.15 5.53 6.34
N SER A 497 -10.77 6.77 6.09
CA SER A 497 -9.38 7.20 5.95
C SER A 497 -9.19 8.63 6.44
N VAL A 498 -7.93 9.03 6.60
CA VAL A 498 -7.52 10.37 7.02
C VAL A 498 -6.43 10.87 6.08
N ALA A 499 -6.52 12.15 5.72
CA ALA A 499 -5.56 12.88 4.93
C ALA A 499 -5.13 14.14 5.68
N LEU A 500 -3.88 14.55 5.52
CA LEU A 500 -3.34 15.78 6.09
C LEU A 500 -3.11 16.82 4.98
N MET A 501 -3.52 18.06 5.25
CA MET A 501 -3.27 19.25 4.43
C MET A 501 -2.36 20.19 5.23
N PRO A 502 -1.04 19.94 5.23
CA PRO A 502 -0.12 20.57 6.18
C PRO A 502 -0.05 22.09 6.03
N SER A 503 0.00 22.63 4.80
CA SER A 503 0.08 24.08 4.59
C SER A 503 -1.18 24.84 5.02
N ARG A 504 -2.26 24.12 5.29
CA ARG A 504 -3.57 24.65 5.69
C ARG A 504 -3.89 24.37 7.16
N ASP A 505 -3.07 23.57 7.82
CA ASP A 505 -3.27 23.03 9.16
C ASP A 505 -4.58 22.23 9.29
N LEU A 506 -4.96 21.45 8.27
CA LEU A 506 -6.22 20.72 8.26
C LEU A 506 -6.04 19.20 8.16
N LEU A 507 -6.85 18.48 8.91
CA LEU A 507 -7.15 17.07 8.69
C LEU A 507 -8.43 16.95 7.90
N VAL A 508 -8.42 16.03 6.94
CA VAL A 508 -9.61 15.66 6.18
C VAL A 508 -9.90 14.20 6.41
N ILE A 509 -11.09 13.93 6.93
CA ILE A 509 -11.55 12.58 7.23
C ILE A 509 -12.55 12.18 6.17
N ASP A 510 -12.21 11.15 5.40
CA ASP A 510 -13.16 10.53 4.47
C ASP A 510 -14.05 9.55 5.22
N HIS A 511 -15.35 9.71 5.04
CA HIS A 511 -16.39 8.80 5.54
C HIS A 511 -16.94 7.91 4.43
N GLY A 512 -16.55 8.14 3.18
CA GLY A 512 -17.09 7.46 2.02
C GLY A 512 -18.53 7.87 1.69
N GLY A 513 -19.34 6.90 1.25
CA GLY A 513 -20.74 7.13 0.87
C GLY A 513 -20.94 7.64 -0.57
N ALA A 514 -22.17 7.55 -1.05
CA ALA A 514 -22.53 7.94 -2.41
C ALA A 514 -22.27 9.44 -2.64
N GLY A 515 -21.42 9.76 -3.61
CA GLY A 515 -21.04 11.13 -3.92
C GLY A 515 -20.03 11.77 -2.95
N GLY A 516 -19.40 10.99 -2.07
CA GLY A 516 -18.35 11.42 -1.16
C GLY A 516 -18.86 12.21 0.05
N THR A 517 -18.39 11.84 1.23
CA THR A 517 -18.68 12.51 2.50
C THR A 517 -17.37 12.71 3.24
N LEU A 518 -17.08 13.94 3.64
CA LEU A 518 -15.85 14.27 4.33
C LEU A 518 -16.08 15.20 5.51
N THR A 519 -15.20 15.13 6.50
CA THR A 519 -15.15 16.08 7.62
C THR A 519 -13.79 16.76 7.65
N VAL A 520 -13.79 18.09 7.71
CA VAL A 520 -12.58 18.90 7.86
C VAL A 520 -12.43 19.29 9.32
N ILE A 521 -11.23 19.11 9.88
CA ILE A 521 -10.90 19.43 11.28
C ILE A 521 -9.55 20.16 11.33
N PRO A 522 -9.39 21.22 12.15
CA PRO A 522 -8.08 21.79 12.43
C PRO A 522 -7.13 20.76 13.07
N THR A 523 -5.85 20.78 12.69
CA THR A 523 -4.81 19.92 13.28
C THR A 523 -4.46 20.33 14.72
N ASP A 524 -4.47 21.63 15.00
CA ASP A 524 -4.12 22.23 16.28
C ASP A 524 -5.18 22.02 17.37
N ASP A 525 -6.45 21.87 16.98
CA ASP A 525 -7.58 21.60 17.87
C ASP A 525 -8.54 20.55 17.30
N LEU A 526 -8.39 19.29 17.75
CA LEU A 526 -9.28 18.18 17.40
C LEU A 526 -10.72 18.32 17.95
N GLN A 527 -11.14 19.48 18.45
CA GLN A 527 -12.50 19.68 18.90
C GLN A 527 -13.51 19.62 17.75
N THR A 528 -14.45 18.67 17.88
CA THR A 528 -15.52 18.42 16.91
C THR A 528 -16.45 19.61 16.73
N SER A 529 -16.54 20.51 17.71
CA SER A 529 -17.29 21.76 17.59
C SER A 529 -16.73 22.71 16.53
N GLN A 530 -15.47 22.53 16.14
CA GLN A 530 -14.84 23.27 15.04
C GLN A 530 -14.78 22.45 13.74
N ALA A 531 -15.15 21.17 13.79
CA ALA A 531 -15.21 20.32 12.62
C ALA A 531 -16.39 20.72 11.72
N ARG A 532 -16.21 20.56 10.41
CA ARG A 532 -17.29 20.74 9.44
C ARG A 532 -17.44 19.51 8.57
N SER A 533 -18.64 18.95 8.51
CA SER A 533 -18.95 17.81 7.65
C SER A 533 -19.66 18.26 6.38
N PHE A 534 -19.24 17.68 5.26
CA PHE A 534 -19.77 17.91 3.93
C PHE A 534 -20.30 16.60 3.36
N PHE A 535 -21.52 16.67 2.81
CA PHE A 535 -22.23 15.52 2.28
C PHE A 535 -22.41 15.66 0.78
N GLU A 536 -22.19 14.54 0.07
CA GLU A 536 -22.33 14.42 -1.37
C GLU A 536 -21.54 15.52 -2.10
N VAL A 537 -20.24 15.61 -1.79
CA VAL A 537 -19.30 16.61 -2.33
C VAL A 537 -19.25 16.63 -3.86
N THR A 538 -19.67 15.54 -4.52
CA THR A 538 -19.82 15.48 -5.97
C THR A 538 -21.09 16.11 -6.52
N ARG A 539 -21.96 16.72 -5.69
CA ARG A 539 -23.12 17.50 -6.16
C ARG A 539 -22.73 18.91 -6.61
N GLN A 540 -23.61 19.56 -7.37
CA GLN A 540 -23.38 20.95 -7.82
C GLN A 540 -23.49 21.98 -6.68
N ARG A 541 -24.21 21.64 -5.61
CA ARG A 541 -24.25 22.39 -4.36
C ARG A 541 -23.91 21.42 -3.25
N VAL A 542 -22.73 21.58 -2.67
CA VAL A 542 -22.30 20.77 -1.54
C VAL A 542 -23.14 21.16 -0.34
N LEU A 543 -23.71 20.17 0.35
CA LEU A 543 -24.44 20.38 1.59
C LEU A 543 -23.43 20.30 2.75
N SER A 544 -23.44 21.28 3.65
CA SER A 544 -22.60 21.27 4.86
C SER A 544 -23.47 21.23 6.11
N ARG A 545 -23.03 20.48 7.12
CA ARG A 545 -23.69 20.39 8.42
C ARG A 545 -22.82 20.98 9.51
#